data_AF-A0A085B7K9-F1
#
_entry.id   AF-A0A085B7K9-F1
#
_cell.length_a   1.000
_cell.length_b   1.000
_cell.length_c   1.000
_cell.angle_alpha   90.00
_cell.angle_beta   90.00
_cell.angle_gamma   90.00
#
_symmetry.space_group_name_H-M   'P 1'
#
loop_
_entity.id
_entity.type
_entity.pdbx_description
1 polymer ?
#
loop_
_entity_poly.entity_id
_entity_poly.type
_entity_poly.pdbx_seq_one_letter_code
_entity_poly.pdbx_strand_id
1 'polypeptide(L)'
;MKAPLLEENKCSILIAEYATGHVSKKDLTLFHKGDNEEEVYQFFENFDNAESFILNFIKSKPQFECSIYNHNGEHLKTFDITGERKFAKND
;
A
#
# COMPACT_ATOMS: atom_id res chain seq x y z
N MET A 1 -1.94 7.37 -10.89
CA MET A 1 -2.85 6.42 -10.23
C MET A 1 -3.59 7.11 -9.12
N LYS A 2 -4.87 6.78 -8.94
CA LYS A 2 -5.66 7.19 -7.78
C LYS A 2 -6.11 5.94 -7.04
N ALA A 3 -6.17 5.98 -5.71
CA ALA A 3 -6.74 4.88 -4.95
C ALA A 3 -8.25 4.76 -5.26
N PRO A 4 -8.79 3.53 -5.32
CA PRO A 4 -10.19 3.33 -5.65
C PRO A 4 -11.10 3.75 -4.50
N LEU A 5 -12.34 4.12 -4.85
CA LEU A 5 -13.41 4.29 -3.88
C LEU A 5 -13.97 2.92 -3.50
N LEU A 6 -14.19 2.68 -2.21
CA LEU A 6 -14.66 1.42 -1.66
C LEU A 6 -15.90 1.63 -0.79
N GLU A 7 -16.50 0.52 -0.36
CA GLU A 7 -17.53 0.55 0.69
C GLU A 7 -16.94 1.02 2.03
N GLU A 8 -17.79 1.58 2.87
CA GLU A 8 -17.41 2.09 4.18
C GLU A 8 -16.68 1.02 5.01
N ASN A 9 -15.69 1.46 5.80
CA ASN A 9 -14.74 0.64 6.57
C ASN A 9 -13.69 -0.14 5.74
N LYS A 10 -13.90 -0.40 4.45
CA LYS A 10 -12.91 -1.10 3.63
C LYS A 10 -11.67 -0.24 3.38
N CYS A 11 -10.55 -0.93 3.19
CA CYS A 11 -9.27 -0.32 2.90
C CYS A 11 -8.64 -0.96 1.66
N SER A 12 -7.76 -0.21 1.01
CA SER A 12 -6.89 -0.75 -0.03
C SER A 12 -5.42 -0.57 0.34
N ILE A 13 -4.59 -1.48 -0.17
CA ILE A 13 -3.14 -1.46 0.01
C ILE A 13 -2.48 -1.36 -1.36
N LEU A 14 -1.51 -0.46 -1.46
CA LEU A 14 -0.59 -0.33 -2.58
C LEU A 14 0.79 -0.81 -2.15
N ILE A 15 1.44 -1.64 -2.97
CA ILE A 15 2.79 -2.13 -2.72
C ILE A 15 3.76 -1.41 -3.67
N ALA A 16 4.89 -0.94 -3.17
CA ALA A 16 5.96 -0.34 -3.96
C ALA A 16 7.33 -0.83 -3.49
N GLU A 17 8.31 -0.86 -4.38
CA GLU A 17 9.70 -1.13 -4.01
C GLU A 17 10.25 0.04 -3.18
N TYR A 18 10.75 -0.23 -1.98
CA TYR A 18 11.16 0.78 -1.01
C TYR A 18 12.28 1.69 -1.54
N ALA A 19 13.23 1.12 -2.27
CA ALA A 19 14.39 1.84 -2.77
C ALA A 19 14.06 2.82 -3.90
N THR A 20 13.03 2.54 -4.69
CA THR A 20 12.76 3.26 -5.95
C THR A 20 11.39 3.91 -6.03
N GLY A 21 10.45 3.50 -5.17
CA GLY A 21 9.04 3.90 -5.23
C GLY A 21 8.29 3.28 -6.41
N HIS A 22 8.88 2.33 -7.14
CA HIS A 22 8.19 1.65 -8.23
C HIS A 22 7.03 0.80 -7.71
N VAL A 23 5.83 1.07 -8.21
CA VAL A 23 4.63 0.33 -7.85
C VAL A 23 4.70 -1.10 -8.36
N SER A 24 4.25 -2.04 -7.54
CA SER A 24 4.08 -3.44 -7.91
C SER A 24 2.61 -3.80 -8.04
N LYS A 25 2.33 -4.75 -8.93
CA LYS A 25 1.04 -5.45 -9.00
C LYS A 25 0.87 -6.39 -7.80
N LYS A 26 -0.33 -6.93 -7.60
CA LYS A 26 -0.66 -7.92 -6.56
C LYS A 26 0.23 -9.16 -6.57
N ASP A 27 0.69 -9.57 -7.74
CA ASP A 27 1.61 -10.71 -7.93
C ASP A 27 3.09 -10.34 -7.72
N LEU A 28 3.36 -9.10 -7.31
CA LEU A 28 4.68 -8.52 -7.05
C LEU A 28 5.53 -8.30 -8.30
N THR A 29 4.93 -8.35 -9.49
CA THR A 29 5.59 -7.88 -10.70
C THR A 29 5.51 -6.36 -10.81
N LEU A 30 6.46 -5.76 -11.55
CA LEU A 30 6.52 -4.33 -11.75
C LEU A 30 5.28 -3.83 -12.52
N PHE A 31 4.65 -2.77 -12.04
CA PHE A 31 3.58 -2.10 -12.76
C PHE A 31 4.15 -1.18 -13.85
N HIS A 32 3.67 -1.33 -15.08
CA HIS A 32 4.05 -0.54 -16.23
C HIS A 32 2.92 0.36 -16.72
N LYS A 33 3.29 1.44 -17.41
CA LYS A 33 2.29 2.34 -18.02
C LYS A 33 1.45 1.57 -19.04
N GLY A 34 0.13 1.61 -18.87
CA GLY A 34 -0.83 0.90 -19.73
C GLY A 34 -1.36 -0.40 -19.12
N ASP A 35 -0.78 -0.86 -18.01
CA ASP A 35 -1.36 -1.93 -17.21
C ASP A 35 -2.67 -1.48 -16.54
N ASN A 36 -3.49 -2.46 -16.15
CA ASN A 36 -4.72 -2.19 -15.43
C ASN A 36 -4.41 -1.72 -14.00
N GLU A 37 -4.83 -0.51 -13.64
CA GLU A 37 -4.62 0.06 -12.29
C GLU A 37 -5.33 -0.75 -11.19
N GLU A 38 -6.34 -1.56 -11.51
CA GLU A 38 -6.99 -2.45 -10.53
C GLU A 38 -6.08 -3.61 -10.08
N GLU A 39 -5.01 -3.89 -10.81
CA GLU A 39 -4.04 -4.95 -10.47
C GLU A 39 -3.10 -4.56 -9.34
N VAL A 40 -3.04 -3.29 -8.94
CA VAL A 40 -2.09 -2.79 -7.93
C VAL A 40 -2.68 -2.67 -6.53
N TYR A 41 -4.00 -2.59 -6.40
CA TYR A 41 -4.68 -2.39 -5.11
C TYR A 41 -5.23 -3.68 -4.53
N GLN A 42 -4.72 -4.11 -3.38
CA GLN A 42 -5.26 -5.23 -2.63
C GLN A 42 -6.29 -4.74 -1.60
N PHE A 43 -7.47 -5.36 -1.56
CA PHE A 43 -8.60 -4.89 -0.74
C PHE A 43 -8.75 -5.68 0.54
N PHE A 44 -9.15 -4.98 1.61
CA PHE A 44 -9.33 -5.53 2.94
C PHE A 44 -10.62 -4.99 3.55
N GLU A 45 -11.28 -5.83 4.36
CA GLU A 45 -12.56 -5.49 5.01
C GLU A 45 -12.45 -4.33 6.01
N ASN A 46 -11.26 -4.12 6.60
CA ASN A 46 -11.00 -3.05 7.54
C ASN A 46 -9.50 -2.74 7.66
N PHE A 47 -9.20 -1.65 8.37
CA PHE A 47 -7.85 -1.17 8.62
C PHE A 47 -7.00 -2.21 9.37
N ASP A 48 -7.53 -2.85 10.41
CA ASP A 48 -6.77 -3.78 11.26
C ASP A 48 -6.28 -5.01 10.46
N ASN A 49 -7.12 -5.51 9.56
CA ASN A 49 -6.76 -6.60 8.64
C ASN A 49 -5.66 -6.17 7.66
N ALA A 50 -5.77 -4.94 7.12
CA ALA A 50 -4.79 -4.37 6.21
C ALA A 50 -3.43 -4.16 6.90
N GLU A 51 -3.43 -3.55 8.09
CA GLU A 51 -2.22 -3.30 8.88
C GLU A 51 -1.54 -4.63 9.29
N SER A 52 -2.32 -5.61 9.75
CA SER A 52 -1.81 -6.95 10.09
C SER A 52 -1.14 -7.65 8.90
N PHE A 53 -1.74 -7.54 7.71
CA PHE A 53 -1.13 -8.06 6.48
C PHE A 53 0.20 -7.37 6.18
N ILE A 54 0.23 -6.03 6.21
CA ILE A 54 1.42 -5.23 5.90
C ILE A 54 2.58 -5.54 6.85
N LEU A 55 2.31 -5.57 8.16
CA LEU A 55 3.34 -5.81 9.17
C LEU A 55 3.99 -7.20 9.01
N ASN A 56 3.24 -8.19 8.52
CA ASN A 56 3.81 -9.50 8.18
C ASN A 56 4.52 -9.47 6.82
N PHE A 57 3.94 -8.79 5.83
CA PHE A 57 4.48 -8.69 4.49
C PHE A 57 5.86 -8.05 4.47
N ILE A 58 6.02 -6.86 5.06
CA ILE A 58 7.30 -6.11 5.06
C ILE A 58 8.41 -6.85 5.81
N LYS A 59 8.08 -7.65 6.85
CA LYS A 59 9.04 -8.53 7.52
C LYS A 59 9.54 -9.64 6.59
N SER A 60 8.65 -10.19 5.77
CA SER A 60 8.99 -11.26 4.82
C SER A 60 9.64 -10.75 3.53
N LYS A 61 9.35 -9.51 3.15
CA LYS A 61 9.84 -8.86 1.93
C LYS A 61 10.30 -7.43 2.23
N PRO A 62 11.46 -7.26 2.89
CA PRO A 62 11.95 -5.97 3.38
C PRO A 62 12.27 -4.96 2.27
N GLN A 63 12.35 -5.40 1.02
CA GLN A 63 12.58 -4.55 -0.14
C GLN A 63 11.35 -3.74 -0.59
N PHE A 64 10.18 -4.01 -0.01
CA PHE A 64 8.94 -3.32 -0.34
C PHE A 64 8.46 -2.45 0.82
N GLU A 65 7.71 -1.42 0.46
CA GLU A 65 6.85 -0.66 1.35
C GLU A 65 5.39 -0.80 0.92
N CYS A 66 4.49 -0.61 1.88
CA CYS A 66 3.05 -0.71 1.64
C CYS A 66 2.35 0.55 2.14
N SER A 67 1.45 1.10 1.33
CA SER A 67 0.61 2.25 1.71
C SER A 67 -0.85 1.82 1.85
N ILE A 68 -1.49 2.21 2.95
CA ILE A 68 -2.91 1.97 3.21
C ILE A 68 -3.72 3.21 2.81
N TYR A 69 -4.83 2.98 2.11
CA TYR A 69 -5.82 3.99 1.77
C TYR A 69 -7.20 3.59 2.31
N ASN A 70 -7.97 4.57 2.77
CA ASN A 70 -9.33 4.36 3.25
C ASN A 70 -10.34 4.19 2.10
N HIS A 71 -11.62 4.04 2.45
CA HIS A 71 -12.71 3.88 1.49
C HIS A 71 -12.93 5.08 0.55
N ASN A 72 -12.44 6.27 0.89
CA ASN A 72 -12.48 7.45 0.03
C ASN A 72 -11.22 7.57 -0.87
N GLY A 73 -10.32 6.59 -0.82
CA GLY A 73 -9.03 6.63 -1.51
C GLY A 73 -8.03 7.60 -0.88
N GLU A 74 -8.26 8.05 0.36
CA GLU A 74 -7.34 8.92 1.09
C GLU A 74 -6.23 8.08 1.73
N HIS A 75 -4.99 8.54 1.60
CA HIS A 75 -3.84 7.91 2.22
C HIS A 75 -3.94 8.01 3.75
N LEU A 76 -3.74 6.88 4.42
CA LEU A 76 -3.73 6.81 5.88
C LEU A 76 -2.30 6.71 6.41
N LYS A 77 -1.55 5.71 5.94
CA LYS A 77 -0.22 5.35 6.46
C LYS A 77 0.61 4.64 5.41
N THR A 78 1.92 4.72 5.54
CA THR A 78 2.88 3.90 4.80
C THR A 78 3.76 3.17 5.78
N PHE A 79 4.08 1.91 5.50
CA PHE A 79 4.97 1.08 6.30
C PHE A 79 6.11 0.57 5.44
N ASP A 80 7.31 0.57 6.00
CA ASP A 80 8.52 -0.06 5.45
C ASP A 80 9.12 -1.03 6.46
N ILE A 81 10.29 -1.59 6.18
CA ILE A 81 10.96 -2.55 7.07
C ILE A 81 11.18 -2.04 8.51
N THR A 82 11.19 -0.73 8.72
CA THR A 82 11.34 -0.11 10.05
C THR A 82 10.01 0.09 10.79
N GLY A 83 8.88 -0.20 10.14
CA GLY A 83 7.53 0.02 10.65
C GLY A 83 6.83 1.18 9.94
N GLU A 84 5.98 1.91 10.67
CA GLU A 84 5.26 3.07 10.12
C GLU A 84 6.24 4.20 9.74
N ARG A 85 6.20 4.64 8.48
CA ARG A 85 7.02 5.76 8.00
C ARG A 85 6.57 7.04 8.69
N LYS A 86 7.49 7.64 9.43
CA LYS A 86 7.34 9.00 9.95
C LYS A 86 7.85 9.96 8.91
N PHE A 87 6.95 10.70 8.26
CA PHE A 87 7.37 11.85 7.47
C PHE A 87 7.92 12.90 8.44
N ALA A 88 9.12 13.42 8.16
CA ALA A 88 9.60 14.59 8.88
C ALA A 88 8.57 15.71 8.66
N LYS A 89 7.99 16.22 9.74
CA LYS A 89 7.26 17.49 9.66
C LYS A 89 8.30 18.53 9.27
N ASN A 90 8.24 19.02 8.04
CA ASN A 90 8.92 20.25 7.71
C ASN A 90 8.11 21.36 8.40
N ASP A 91 8.60 21.80 9.56
CA ASP A 91 8.22 23.08 10.17
C ASP A 91 8.67 24.25 9.28
#